data_AF-A0A7C4PHM0-F1
#
_entry.id   AF-A0A7C4PHM0-F1
#
_cell.length_a   1.000
_cell.length_b   1.000
_cell.length_c   1.000
_cell.angle_alpha   90.00
_cell.angle_beta   90.00
_cell.angle_gamma   90.00
#
_symmetry.space_group_name_H-M   'P 1'
#
loop_
_entity.id
_entity.type
_entity.pdbx_description
1 polymer ?
#
loop_
_entity_poly.entity_id
_entity_poly.type
_entity_poly.pdbx_seq_one_letter_code
_entity_poly.pdbx_strand_id
1 'polypeptide(L)'
;KIFRFGLACVAVLLGVLLLGSLAGRSTGQTVSWGQAIPLSANGSFSWFPDITADRSGRVHVAWSSGVVGFDAVVYASSVNGEVWTPANDIAAIAQDSGSAATRPAMLVDPRGYLHLTFVDTKALYYTRAPIWSAGSAAAWADRQVLSGQQVAYFSRMAMDSQGVIHLVYTENASSVACMGCYHLYYRQSADAGVTWSPAVDISVEQEGVAKPTLLVDSKDQLHVVWEGGLGGGLGQLPDPTTVKYAASYDGGVTWTKATAFSVIENPNLKNITLGIDREKRLVAVFWALPYDWLMYSTSEDAGRTWSAPAQIPGVWGAAAVYKSNLDTYSMASDSAGNLHLVFVGRKTIDSKTVDVLDAVWDGETWSSPTTIAEYEKDVPEWPRVAISQGNQINVVWFVRDEAHIWESDKGRYRVWYARGVSAAASEPPQTIPTFTPAPTPTLEISLPVASPEVTPTEVSFPLNPTLRATESAPGGNVLYSEQDYLGVVGKAVVPSVIFLAGVVLIAFLRRR
;
A
#
# COMPACT_ATOMS: atom_id res chain seq x y z
N LYS A 1 18.68 -11.23 -72.38
CA LYS A 1 19.03 -10.11 -71.47
C LYS A 1 17.97 -9.81 -70.40
N ILE A 2 16.73 -10.35 -70.49
CA ILE A 2 15.66 -10.13 -69.49
C ILE A 2 15.70 -11.17 -68.32
N PHE A 3 16.32 -12.34 -68.54
CA PHE A 3 16.38 -13.41 -67.52
C PHE A 3 17.43 -13.25 -66.42
N ARG A 4 18.39 -12.31 -66.57
CA ARG A 4 19.45 -12.08 -65.55
C ARG A 4 19.10 -11.00 -64.52
N PHE A 5 18.07 -10.19 -64.77
CA PHE A 5 17.61 -9.17 -63.82
C PHE A 5 16.60 -9.72 -62.80
N GLY A 6 15.81 -10.74 -63.16
CA GLY A 6 14.85 -11.36 -62.23
C GLY A 6 15.51 -12.11 -61.06
N LEU A 7 16.68 -12.73 -61.29
CA LEU A 7 17.38 -13.48 -60.26
C LEU A 7 18.07 -12.58 -59.22
N ALA A 8 18.50 -11.37 -59.63
CA ALA A 8 19.12 -10.40 -58.73
C ALA A 8 18.08 -9.74 -57.80
N CYS A 9 16.87 -9.45 -58.29
CA CYS A 9 15.81 -8.88 -57.44
C CYS A 9 15.26 -9.89 -56.43
N VAL A 10 15.19 -11.18 -56.76
CA VAL A 10 14.76 -12.23 -55.82
C VAL A 10 15.80 -12.47 -54.72
N ALA A 11 17.09 -12.37 -55.03
CA ALA A 11 18.15 -12.48 -54.03
C ALA A 11 18.19 -11.28 -53.06
N VAL A 12 17.88 -10.06 -53.53
CA VAL A 12 17.80 -8.86 -52.67
C VAL A 12 16.53 -8.87 -51.81
N LEU A 13 15.38 -9.35 -52.32
CA LEU A 13 14.16 -9.52 -51.51
C LEU A 13 14.29 -10.64 -50.46
N LEU A 14 14.97 -11.75 -50.79
CA LEU A 14 15.30 -12.78 -49.79
C LEU A 14 16.33 -12.28 -48.77
N GLY A 15 17.30 -11.45 -49.17
CA GLY A 15 18.23 -10.81 -48.25
C GLY A 15 17.55 -9.85 -47.26
N VAL A 16 16.56 -9.07 -47.71
CA VAL A 16 15.79 -8.16 -46.86
C VAL A 16 14.78 -8.90 -45.97
N LEU A 17 14.24 -10.05 -46.40
CA LEU A 17 13.41 -10.93 -45.57
C LEU A 17 14.21 -11.77 -44.56
N LEU A 18 15.50 -12.04 -44.83
CA LEU A 18 16.42 -12.70 -43.89
C LEU A 18 17.14 -11.73 -42.94
N LEU A 19 17.21 -10.43 -43.26
CA LEU A 19 17.70 -9.38 -42.36
C LEU A 19 16.60 -8.81 -41.44
N GLY A 20 15.31 -9.04 -41.75
CA GLY A 20 14.16 -8.62 -40.94
C GLY A 20 13.72 -9.61 -39.84
N SER A 21 14.40 -10.76 -39.69
CA SER A 21 14.07 -11.79 -38.68
C SER A 21 15.15 -11.99 -37.61
N LEU A 22 16.15 -11.12 -37.59
CA LEU A 22 16.95 -10.84 -36.38
C LEU A 22 16.35 -9.65 -35.62
N ALA A 23 15.02 -9.60 -35.50
CA ALA A 23 14.46 -8.97 -34.31
C ALA A 23 15.05 -9.76 -33.14
N GLY A 24 15.84 -9.07 -32.31
CA GLY A 24 16.47 -9.67 -31.14
C GLY A 24 15.43 -10.54 -30.45
N ARG A 25 15.71 -11.83 -30.32
CA ARG A 25 15.07 -12.59 -29.25
C ARG A 25 15.36 -11.76 -28.02
N SER A 26 14.34 -11.10 -27.46
CA SER A 26 14.50 -10.60 -26.10
C SER A 26 14.89 -11.84 -25.32
N THR A 27 16.11 -11.82 -24.78
CA THR A 27 16.46 -12.76 -23.72
C THR A 27 15.48 -12.41 -22.63
N GLY A 28 14.33 -13.10 -22.60
CA GLY A 28 13.33 -12.87 -21.57
C GLY A 28 14.07 -12.85 -20.26
N GLN A 29 14.08 -11.71 -19.59
CA GLN A 29 14.77 -11.57 -18.32
C GLN A 29 14.02 -12.46 -17.35
N THR A 30 14.48 -13.69 -17.22
CA THR A 30 13.88 -14.68 -16.34
C THR A 30 14.36 -14.40 -14.94
N VAL A 31 13.46 -13.84 -14.12
CA VAL A 31 13.65 -13.82 -12.67
C VAL A 31 13.62 -15.27 -12.18
N SER A 32 14.65 -15.66 -11.42
CA SER A 32 14.66 -16.96 -10.76
C SER A 32 14.07 -16.82 -9.37
N TRP A 33 12.84 -17.32 -9.20
CA TRP A 33 12.12 -17.29 -7.92
C TRP A 33 12.47 -18.50 -7.05
N GLY A 34 12.76 -18.23 -5.77
CA GLY A 34 12.80 -19.23 -4.73
C GLY A 34 11.40 -19.63 -4.27
N GLN A 35 11.32 -20.68 -3.46
CA GLN A 35 10.05 -21.13 -2.89
C GLN A 35 9.46 -20.08 -1.94
N ALA A 36 8.16 -19.83 -2.04
CA ALA A 36 7.44 -19.01 -1.08
C ALA A 36 7.42 -19.65 0.31
N ILE A 37 7.72 -18.86 1.35
CA ILE A 37 7.71 -19.28 2.74
C ILE A 37 6.71 -18.45 3.55
N PRO A 38 6.03 -19.03 4.55
CA PRO A 38 5.17 -18.28 5.43
C PRO A 38 5.99 -17.50 6.47
N LEU A 39 5.68 -16.21 6.65
CA LEU A 39 6.27 -15.39 7.71
C LEU A 39 5.45 -15.39 8.99
N SER A 40 4.14 -15.63 8.90
CA SER A 40 3.26 -15.70 10.06
C SER A 40 2.81 -17.12 10.40
N ALA A 41 2.46 -17.32 11.67
CA ALA A 41 1.96 -18.59 12.18
C ALA A 41 0.63 -18.98 11.53
N ASN A 42 0.36 -20.29 11.47
CA ASN A 42 -0.94 -20.77 11.00
C ASN A 42 -2.05 -20.38 12.00
N GLY A 43 -3.20 -19.94 11.49
CA GLY A 43 -4.33 -19.52 12.30
C GLY A 43 -4.21 -18.13 12.95
N SER A 44 -3.14 -17.37 12.66
CA SER A 44 -3.05 -15.95 13.02
C SER A 44 -3.97 -15.09 12.15
N PHE A 45 -4.31 -13.87 12.59
CA PHE A 45 -4.96 -12.84 11.76
C PHE A 45 -3.91 -11.90 11.15
N SER A 46 -3.05 -12.41 10.27
CA SER A 46 -1.89 -11.66 9.76
C SER A 46 -2.06 -11.18 8.32
N TRP A 47 -2.11 -9.86 8.12
CA TRP A 47 -2.54 -9.23 6.87
C TRP A 47 -1.95 -7.82 6.69
N PHE A 48 -2.15 -7.24 5.50
CA PHE A 48 -1.56 -5.96 5.08
C PHE A 48 -0.06 -5.84 5.38
N PRO A 49 0.77 -6.76 4.85
CA PRO A 49 2.21 -6.63 5.02
C PRO A 49 2.74 -5.44 4.21
N ASP A 50 3.85 -4.91 4.69
CA ASP A 50 4.71 -4.00 3.95
C ASP A 50 6.16 -4.46 4.05
N ILE A 51 6.96 -4.11 3.05
CA ILE A 51 8.35 -4.57 2.92
C ILE A 51 9.25 -3.42 2.48
N THR A 52 10.45 -3.37 3.05
CA THR A 52 11.51 -2.46 2.62
C THR A 52 12.86 -3.14 2.79
N ALA A 53 13.87 -2.68 2.06
CA ALA A 53 15.23 -3.19 2.16
C ALA A 53 16.20 -2.05 2.47
N ASP A 54 17.13 -2.33 3.38
CA ASP A 54 18.20 -1.39 3.69
C ASP A 54 19.41 -1.55 2.79
N ARG A 55 20.33 -0.59 2.88
CA ARG A 55 21.53 -0.58 2.03
C ARG A 55 22.53 -1.71 2.36
N SER A 56 22.37 -2.41 3.48
CA SER A 56 23.15 -3.62 3.77
C SER A 56 22.59 -4.86 3.06
N GLY A 57 21.41 -4.75 2.43
CA GLY A 57 20.70 -5.85 1.80
C GLY A 57 19.74 -6.57 2.75
N ARG A 58 19.62 -6.13 4.01
CA ARG A 58 18.65 -6.69 4.95
C ARG A 58 17.25 -6.22 4.58
N VAL A 59 16.33 -7.17 4.61
CA VAL A 59 14.92 -6.98 4.34
C VAL A 59 14.17 -6.83 5.66
N HIS A 60 13.25 -5.88 5.71
CA HIS A 60 12.39 -5.58 6.84
C HIS A 60 10.94 -5.79 6.40
N VAL A 61 10.17 -6.53 7.21
CA VAL A 61 8.76 -6.79 6.95
C VAL A 61 7.97 -6.45 8.20
N ALA A 62 6.89 -5.69 8.04
CA ALA A 62 5.92 -5.44 9.07
C ALA A 62 4.52 -5.80 8.57
N TRP A 63 3.66 -6.29 9.45
CA TRP A 63 2.28 -6.64 9.09
C TRP A 63 1.33 -6.38 10.24
N SER A 64 0.04 -6.28 9.90
CA SER A 64 -1.03 -6.23 10.89
C SER A 64 -1.25 -7.62 11.45
N SER A 65 -1.30 -7.75 12.77
CA SER A 65 -1.80 -8.95 13.43
C SER A 65 -2.69 -8.56 14.61
N GLY A 66 -3.13 -9.53 15.40
CA GLY A 66 -3.91 -9.24 16.59
C GLY A 66 -4.42 -10.48 17.29
N VAL A 67 -4.86 -10.25 18.52
CA VAL A 67 -5.61 -11.18 19.36
C VAL A 67 -6.88 -10.48 19.83
N VAL A 68 -7.80 -11.23 20.43
CA VAL A 68 -9.00 -10.62 21.02
C VAL A 68 -8.59 -9.55 22.02
N GLY A 69 -9.06 -8.32 21.80
CA GLY A 69 -8.77 -7.15 22.64
C GLY A 69 -7.59 -6.31 22.18
N PHE A 70 -6.72 -6.80 21.29
CA PHE A 70 -5.55 -6.07 20.83
C PHE A 70 -5.22 -6.29 19.35
N ASP A 71 -5.06 -5.20 18.61
CA ASP A 71 -4.34 -5.22 17.35
C ASP A 71 -2.84 -5.05 17.59
N ALA A 72 -2.03 -5.63 16.70
CA ALA A 72 -0.59 -5.55 16.75
C ALA A 72 -0.01 -5.09 15.41
N VAL A 73 1.11 -4.35 15.48
CA VAL A 73 2.07 -4.28 14.38
C VAL A 73 3.17 -5.27 14.70
N VAL A 74 3.32 -6.28 13.85
CA VAL A 74 4.34 -7.32 13.99
C VAL A 74 5.48 -7.02 13.02
N TYR A 75 6.72 -7.27 13.44
CA TYR A 75 7.91 -7.01 12.67
C TYR A 75 8.84 -8.24 12.64
N ALA A 76 9.46 -8.47 11.48
CA ALA A 76 10.58 -9.39 11.31
C ALA A 76 11.57 -8.85 10.28
N SER A 77 12.81 -9.33 10.32
CA SER A 77 13.83 -8.99 9.33
C SER A 77 14.67 -10.19 8.93
N SER A 78 15.33 -10.10 7.78
CA SER A 78 16.23 -11.13 7.30
C SER A 78 17.38 -10.52 6.50
N VAL A 79 18.59 -11.08 6.67
CA VAL A 79 19.78 -10.71 5.88
C VAL A 79 19.90 -11.48 4.57
N ASN A 80 19.22 -12.62 4.46
CA ASN A 80 19.31 -13.54 3.32
C ASN A 80 17.93 -13.89 2.73
N GLY A 81 16.84 -13.42 3.31
CA GLY A 81 15.47 -13.73 2.88
C GLY A 81 15.03 -15.17 3.19
N GLU A 82 15.92 -16.01 3.71
CA GLU A 82 15.65 -17.43 4.01
C GLU A 82 15.44 -17.64 5.51
N VAL A 83 16.29 -17.02 6.32
CA VAL A 83 16.25 -17.11 7.79
C VAL A 83 15.80 -15.78 8.34
N TRP A 84 14.66 -15.79 9.01
CA TRP A 84 14.03 -14.61 9.60
C TRP A 84 14.30 -14.53 11.09
N THR A 85 14.42 -13.31 11.61
CA THR A 85 14.34 -13.09 13.06
C THR A 85 12.98 -13.58 13.57
N PRO A 86 12.87 -13.99 14.85
CA PRO A 86 11.57 -14.21 15.46
C PRO A 86 10.67 -12.99 15.24
N ALA A 87 9.44 -13.23 14.78
CA ALA A 87 8.44 -12.18 14.65
C ALA A 87 8.12 -11.60 16.03
N ASN A 88 8.12 -10.27 16.15
CA ASN A 88 7.87 -9.59 17.41
C ASN A 88 6.84 -8.46 17.23
N ASP A 89 5.95 -8.32 18.21
CA ASP A 89 4.97 -7.24 18.24
C ASP A 89 5.68 -5.95 18.69
N ILE A 90 5.80 -4.99 17.78
CA ILE A 90 6.46 -3.69 18.04
C ILE A 90 5.48 -2.61 18.47
N ALA A 91 4.18 -2.83 18.24
CA ALA A 91 3.11 -2.01 18.78
C ALA A 91 1.91 -2.90 19.08
N ALA A 92 1.29 -2.72 20.24
CA ALA A 92 -0.03 -3.24 20.57
C ALA A 92 -1.02 -2.08 20.79
N ILE A 93 -2.26 -2.26 20.35
CA ILE A 93 -3.32 -1.24 20.34
C ILE A 93 -4.61 -1.90 20.83
N ALA A 94 -5.24 -1.35 21.87
CA ALA A 94 -6.49 -1.89 22.39
C ALA A 94 -7.63 -1.73 21.36
N GLN A 95 -8.44 -2.78 21.20
CA GLN A 95 -9.59 -2.80 20.29
C GLN A 95 -10.84 -2.11 20.91
N ASP A 96 -10.66 -0.94 21.53
CA ASP A 96 -11.72 -0.23 22.28
C ASP A 96 -12.96 0.08 21.42
N SER A 97 -12.75 0.30 20.12
CA SER A 97 -13.77 0.63 19.12
C SER A 97 -13.74 -0.33 17.93
N GLY A 98 -13.27 -1.56 18.16
CA GLY A 98 -13.08 -2.59 17.13
C GLY A 98 -11.63 -2.70 16.65
N SER A 99 -11.39 -3.66 15.76
CA SER A 99 -10.08 -3.87 15.14
C SER A 99 -9.88 -2.87 14.00
N ALA A 100 -8.76 -2.17 14.04
CA ALA A 100 -8.31 -1.30 12.98
C ALA A 100 -7.69 -2.07 11.83
N ALA A 101 -6.99 -3.18 12.10
CA ALA A 101 -5.94 -3.72 11.22
C ALA A 101 -4.87 -2.65 10.95
N THR A 102 -3.73 -2.75 11.60
CA THR A 102 -2.81 -1.61 11.78
C THR A 102 -2.21 -1.01 10.49
N ARG A 103 -2.31 -1.67 9.33
CA ARG A 103 -1.84 -1.20 8.00
C ARG A 103 -0.46 -0.54 8.06
N PRO A 104 0.56 -1.27 8.54
CA PRO A 104 1.88 -0.69 8.66
C PRO A 104 2.42 -0.27 7.29
N ALA A 105 3.12 0.85 7.26
CA ALA A 105 3.95 1.25 6.12
C ALA A 105 5.32 1.68 6.62
N MET A 106 6.37 1.18 5.98
CA MET A 106 7.76 1.35 6.39
C MET A 106 8.56 2.15 5.38
N LEU A 107 9.58 2.84 5.89
CA LEU A 107 10.58 3.52 5.07
C LEU A 107 11.95 3.42 5.75
N VAL A 108 12.94 2.92 5.03
CA VAL A 108 14.34 2.95 5.48
C VAL A 108 14.94 4.32 5.21
N ASP A 109 15.55 4.90 6.24
CA ASP A 109 16.37 6.09 6.16
C ASP A 109 17.85 5.71 6.03
N PRO A 110 18.58 6.22 5.03
CA PRO A 110 20.04 6.07 4.92
C PRO A 110 20.83 6.48 6.17
N ARG A 111 20.28 7.33 7.03
CA ARG A 111 20.84 7.73 8.33
C ARG A 111 20.75 6.62 9.40
N GLY A 112 20.14 5.48 9.08
CA GLY A 112 20.07 4.30 9.95
C GLY A 112 18.75 4.15 10.70
N TYR A 113 17.71 4.91 10.37
CA TYR A 113 16.40 4.76 10.98
C TYR A 113 15.49 3.87 10.13
N LEU A 114 14.62 3.12 10.80
CA LEU A 114 13.41 2.57 10.21
C LEU A 114 12.24 3.45 10.66
N HIS A 115 11.55 4.05 9.72
CA HIS A 115 10.32 4.79 9.93
C HIS A 115 9.12 3.86 9.75
N LEU A 116 8.10 4.06 10.57
CA LEU A 116 6.88 3.27 10.53
C LEU A 116 5.67 4.17 10.77
N THR A 117 4.68 4.03 9.90
CA THR A 117 3.32 4.50 10.16
C THR A 117 2.40 3.31 10.34
N PHE A 118 1.36 3.48 11.15
CA PHE A 118 0.29 2.50 11.35
C PHE A 118 -0.96 3.20 11.88
N VAL A 119 -2.12 2.58 11.77
CA VAL A 119 -3.40 3.16 12.18
C VAL A 119 -4.02 2.40 13.33
N ASP A 120 -4.86 3.10 14.10
CA ASP A 120 -5.95 2.47 14.84
C ASP A 120 -7.32 2.93 14.29
N THR A 121 -8.41 2.67 15.00
CA THR A 121 -9.76 3.10 14.60
C THR A 121 -9.99 4.62 14.77
N LYS A 122 -9.00 5.38 15.22
CA LYS A 122 -9.08 6.81 15.54
C LYS A 122 -8.09 7.65 14.75
N ALA A 123 -6.87 7.17 14.55
CA ALA A 123 -5.78 7.99 14.03
C ALA A 123 -4.70 7.21 13.27
N LEU A 124 -3.93 7.95 12.47
CA LEU A 124 -2.63 7.54 11.96
C LEU A 124 -1.53 7.91 12.95
N TYR A 125 -0.72 6.92 13.30
CA TYR A 125 0.47 7.09 14.12
C TYR A 125 1.74 7.01 13.28
N TYR A 126 2.78 7.68 13.76
CA TYR A 126 4.14 7.58 13.30
C TYR A 126 5.09 7.26 14.46
N THR A 127 6.09 6.43 14.18
CA THR A 127 7.22 6.17 15.06
C THR A 127 8.47 5.84 14.23
N ARG A 128 9.62 5.83 14.87
CA ARG A 128 10.89 5.43 14.28
C ARG A 128 11.76 4.70 15.29
N ALA A 129 12.63 3.82 14.79
CA ALA A 129 13.64 3.13 15.59
C ALA A 129 14.99 3.12 14.86
N PRO A 130 16.12 3.09 15.59
CA PRO A 130 17.38 2.62 15.04
C PRO A 130 17.19 1.26 14.36
N ILE A 131 17.59 1.14 13.09
CA ILE A 131 17.29 -0.04 12.26
C ILE A 131 17.83 -1.35 12.83
N TRP A 132 18.99 -1.29 13.50
CA TRP A 132 19.62 -2.43 14.19
C TRP A 132 18.84 -2.93 15.40
N SER A 133 17.97 -2.10 15.95
CA SER A 133 17.21 -2.36 17.18
C SER A 133 15.71 -2.47 16.92
N ALA A 134 15.26 -2.29 15.67
CA ALA A 134 13.85 -2.26 15.28
C ALA A 134 13.06 -3.54 15.64
N GLY A 135 13.75 -4.66 15.87
CA GLY A 135 13.13 -5.88 16.39
C GLY A 135 12.61 -5.79 17.83
N SER A 136 13.03 -4.78 18.60
CA SER A 136 12.58 -4.56 19.97
C SER A 136 11.55 -3.43 20.03
N ALA A 137 10.37 -3.70 20.62
CA ALA A 137 9.34 -2.69 20.85
C ALA A 137 9.88 -1.47 21.64
N ALA A 138 10.81 -1.70 22.57
CA ALA A 138 11.41 -0.64 23.39
C ALA A 138 12.40 0.27 22.63
N ALA A 139 12.80 -0.09 21.40
CA ALA A 139 13.67 0.74 20.58
C ALA A 139 12.91 1.78 19.75
N TRP A 140 11.58 1.65 19.66
CA TRP A 140 10.72 2.57 18.93
C TRP A 140 10.42 3.80 19.77
N ALA A 141 10.52 4.97 19.16
CA ALA A 141 10.16 6.22 19.80
C ALA A 141 8.66 6.28 20.13
N ASP A 142 8.29 7.18 21.05
CA ASP A 142 6.89 7.46 21.36
C ASP A 142 6.09 7.81 20.09
N ARG A 143 4.86 7.31 20.05
CA ARG A 143 3.97 7.44 18.89
C ARG A 143 3.55 8.90 18.73
N GLN A 144 3.74 9.45 17.54
CA GLN A 144 3.19 10.75 17.16
C GLN A 144 1.89 10.54 16.38
N VAL A 145 0.84 11.29 16.70
CA VAL A 145 -0.40 11.30 15.91
C VAL A 145 -0.22 12.23 14.71
N LEU A 146 -0.39 11.70 13.49
CA LEU A 146 -0.19 12.45 12.25
C LEU A 146 -1.47 12.82 11.50
N SER A 147 -2.59 12.13 11.74
CA SER A 147 -3.88 12.49 11.19
C SER A 147 -4.60 13.54 12.06
N GLY A 148 -5.71 14.07 11.55
CA GLY A 148 -6.66 14.86 12.32
C GLY A 148 -7.52 14.01 13.26
N GLN A 149 -8.74 14.50 13.52
CA GLN A 149 -9.69 13.90 14.46
C GLN A 149 -10.55 12.79 13.83
N GLN A 150 -10.31 12.46 12.57
CA GLN A 150 -11.11 11.48 11.84
C GLN A 150 -10.28 10.23 11.53
N VAL A 151 -10.99 9.15 11.20
CA VAL A 151 -10.39 7.85 10.94
C VAL A 151 -9.46 7.95 9.73
N ALA A 152 -8.18 7.65 9.95
CA ALA A 152 -7.20 7.45 8.90
C ALA A 152 -7.11 5.97 8.51
N TYR A 153 -6.67 5.67 7.29
CA TYR A 153 -6.68 4.28 6.81
C TYR A 153 -5.40 3.83 6.10
N PHE A 154 -5.05 4.42 4.96
CA PHE A 154 -3.82 4.08 4.25
C PHE A 154 -2.78 5.16 4.42
N SER A 155 -1.50 4.78 4.42
CA SER A 155 -0.38 5.73 4.38
C SER A 155 0.78 5.20 3.54
N ARG A 156 1.55 6.10 2.94
CA ARG A 156 2.80 5.80 2.24
C ARG A 156 3.83 6.87 2.54
N MET A 157 5.06 6.44 2.72
CA MET A 157 6.20 7.33 2.89
C MET A 157 7.20 7.13 1.75
N ALA A 158 7.86 8.22 1.37
CA ALA A 158 9.02 8.19 0.49
C ALA A 158 10.04 9.24 0.96
N MET A 159 11.30 9.10 0.56
CA MET A 159 12.38 10.01 0.95
C MET A 159 13.02 10.62 -0.29
N ASP A 160 13.23 11.93 -0.27
CA ASP A 160 13.97 12.63 -1.32
C ASP A 160 15.50 12.56 -1.12
N SER A 161 16.27 13.08 -2.06
CA SER A 161 17.73 13.09 -2.01
C SER A 161 18.30 13.95 -0.86
N GLN A 162 17.50 14.87 -0.31
CA GLN A 162 17.85 15.74 0.82
C GLN A 162 17.54 15.08 2.18
N GLY A 163 16.94 13.90 2.19
CA GLY A 163 16.54 13.18 3.39
C GLY A 163 15.25 13.72 4.03
N VAL A 164 14.46 14.49 3.27
CA VAL A 164 13.10 14.87 3.65
C VAL A 164 12.19 13.66 3.47
N ILE A 165 11.40 13.37 4.50
CA ILE A 165 10.39 12.33 4.46
C ILE A 165 9.10 12.96 3.96
N HIS A 166 8.54 12.43 2.89
CA HIS A 166 7.25 12.76 2.35
C HIS A 166 6.24 11.69 2.78
N LEU A 167 5.10 12.10 3.31
CA LEU A 167 4.03 11.23 3.76
C LEU A 167 2.74 11.61 3.05
N VAL A 168 2.08 10.63 2.46
CA VAL A 168 0.66 10.74 2.09
C VAL A 168 -0.16 9.77 2.91
N TYR A 169 -1.38 10.18 3.27
CA TYR A 169 -2.32 9.33 3.98
C TYR A 169 -3.77 9.65 3.66
N THR A 170 -4.64 8.65 3.82
CA THR A 170 -6.08 8.84 3.68
C THR A 170 -6.72 9.06 5.04
N GLU A 171 -7.58 10.07 5.15
CA GLU A 171 -8.37 10.36 6.35
C GLU A 171 -9.79 10.73 5.95
N ASN A 172 -10.78 10.22 6.69
CA ASN A 172 -12.18 10.54 6.44
C ASN A 172 -12.42 12.04 6.62
N ALA A 173 -12.94 12.71 5.60
CA ALA A 173 -13.35 14.10 5.66
C ALA A 173 -14.85 14.19 5.34
N SER A 174 -15.67 13.76 6.30
CA SER A 174 -17.13 13.77 6.14
C SER A 174 -17.63 15.18 5.80
N SER A 175 -18.33 15.29 4.68
CA SER A 175 -19.03 16.51 4.28
C SER A 175 -20.50 16.21 4.00
N VAL A 176 -21.32 17.24 3.87
CA VAL A 176 -22.73 17.07 3.44
C VAL A 176 -22.80 16.44 2.05
N ALA A 177 -21.82 16.70 1.18
CA ALA A 177 -21.73 16.11 -0.15
C ALA A 177 -21.33 14.63 -0.10
N CYS A 178 -20.55 14.22 0.91
CA CYS A 178 -20.13 12.85 1.07
C CYS A 178 -19.80 12.52 2.54
N MET A 179 -20.69 11.78 3.20
CA MET A 179 -20.56 11.46 4.63
C MET A 179 -19.44 10.46 4.94
N GLY A 180 -18.95 9.72 3.95
CA GLY A 180 -17.79 8.84 4.08
C GLY A 180 -16.94 8.96 2.82
N CYS A 181 -16.26 10.10 2.67
CA CYS A 181 -15.24 10.27 1.64
C CYS A 181 -13.91 10.47 2.35
N TYR A 182 -13.00 9.53 2.13
CA TYR A 182 -11.62 9.69 2.54
C TYR A 182 -10.93 10.65 1.59
N HIS A 183 -10.26 11.64 2.13
CA HIS A 183 -9.44 12.57 1.38
C HIS A 183 -7.98 12.17 1.48
N LEU A 184 -7.17 12.62 0.52
CA LEU A 184 -5.73 12.37 0.49
C LEU A 184 -4.98 13.57 1.05
N TYR A 185 -4.26 13.36 2.14
CA TYR A 185 -3.49 14.39 2.80
C TYR A 185 -1.99 14.15 2.63
N TYR A 186 -1.25 15.24 2.52
CA TYR A 186 0.20 15.29 2.43
C TYR A 186 0.82 15.98 3.65
N ARG A 187 1.96 15.44 4.13
CA ARG A 187 2.84 16.04 5.13
C ARG A 187 4.30 15.75 4.79
N GLN A 188 5.21 16.55 5.31
CA GLN A 188 6.64 16.29 5.19
C GLN A 188 7.40 16.52 6.50
N SER A 189 8.56 15.89 6.61
CA SER A 189 9.50 16.09 7.70
C SER A 189 10.93 16.26 7.18
N ALA A 190 11.55 17.39 7.52
CA ALA A 190 12.95 17.69 7.15
C ALA A 190 13.96 17.27 8.25
N ASP A 191 13.49 16.75 9.39
CA ASP A 191 14.30 16.44 10.57
C ASP A 191 14.20 14.95 10.97
N ALA A 192 14.12 14.08 9.96
CA ALA A 192 14.02 12.63 10.10
C ALA A 192 12.75 12.16 10.83
N GLY A 193 11.67 12.95 10.81
CA GLY A 193 10.41 12.65 11.47
C GLY A 193 10.35 13.07 12.94
N VAL A 194 11.18 14.03 13.38
CA VAL A 194 10.98 14.65 14.70
C VAL A 194 9.74 15.55 14.66
N THR A 195 9.64 16.38 13.63
CA THR A 195 8.50 17.28 13.39
C THR A 195 7.94 17.10 11.98
N TRP A 196 6.68 17.46 11.82
CA TRP A 196 5.94 17.33 10.56
C TRP A 196 5.25 18.63 10.20
N SER A 197 5.25 18.97 8.91
CA SER A 197 4.48 20.10 8.38
C SER A 197 2.98 19.98 8.68
N PRO A 198 2.19 21.06 8.59
CA PRO A 198 0.74 20.94 8.55
C PRO A 198 0.26 20.00 7.42
N ALA A 199 -0.90 19.38 7.61
CA ALA A 199 -1.53 18.54 6.59
C ALA A 199 -2.12 19.38 5.47
N VAL A 200 -1.89 18.95 4.23
CA VAL A 200 -2.44 19.57 3.01
C VAL A 200 -3.31 18.54 2.29
N ASP A 201 -4.58 18.84 2.06
CA ASP A 201 -5.46 18.00 1.22
C ASP A 201 -5.08 18.18 -0.25
N ILE A 202 -4.57 17.12 -0.88
CA ILE A 202 -4.16 17.09 -2.28
C ILE A 202 -5.22 16.46 -3.20
N SER A 203 -6.29 15.90 -2.62
CA SER A 203 -7.38 15.32 -3.40
C SER A 203 -8.38 16.36 -3.90
N VAL A 204 -8.67 17.41 -3.12
CA VAL A 204 -9.54 18.60 -3.39
C VAL A 204 -10.90 18.37 -4.08
N GLU A 205 -11.26 17.13 -4.37
CA GLU A 205 -12.45 16.70 -5.11
C GLU A 205 -13.46 16.05 -4.15
N GLN A 206 -14.74 16.05 -4.49
CA GLN A 206 -15.83 15.48 -3.66
C GLN A 206 -15.93 13.96 -3.76
N GLU A 207 -14.80 13.30 -4.02
CA GLU A 207 -14.70 11.86 -4.23
C GLU A 207 -13.85 11.24 -3.13
N GLY A 208 -14.18 10.00 -2.75
CA GLY A 208 -13.38 9.23 -1.83
C GLY A 208 -12.09 8.76 -2.50
N VAL A 209 -11.04 8.63 -1.68
CA VAL A 209 -9.71 8.18 -2.07
C VAL A 209 -9.36 6.87 -1.38
N ALA A 210 -8.75 5.95 -2.13
CA ALA A 210 -8.19 4.72 -1.59
C ALA A 210 -6.82 4.39 -2.21
N LYS A 211 -6.04 3.60 -1.45
CA LYS A 211 -4.77 2.96 -1.84
C LYS A 211 -3.79 3.90 -2.56
N PRO A 212 -3.37 5.01 -1.92
CA PRO A 212 -2.38 5.88 -2.52
C PRO A 212 -1.03 5.18 -2.65
N THR A 213 -0.29 5.50 -3.71
CA THR A 213 1.13 5.19 -3.90
C THR A 213 1.88 6.51 -4.06
N LEU A 214 3.01 6.66 -3.36
CA LEU A 214 3.88 7.83 -3.42
C LEU A 214 5.27 7.40 -3.91
N LEU A 215 5.82 8.19 -4.82
CA LEU A 215 7.11 7.96 -5.45
C LEU A 215 7.85 9.31 -5.53
N VAL A 216 9.17 9.29 -5.34
CA VAL A 216 10.05 10.44 -5.56
C VAL A 216 10.99 10.12 -6.71
N ASP A 217 11.06 11.01 -7.70
CA ASP A 217 11.95 10.82 -8.85
C ASP A 217 13.40 11.30 -8.57
N SER A 218 14.30 11.08 -9.53
CA SER A 218 15.71 11.47 -9.37
C SER A 218 15.97 12.97 -9.32
N LYS A 219 14.94 13.81 -9.46
CA LYS A 219 14.99 15.27 -9.37
C LYS A 219 14.23 15.79 -8.13
N ASP A 220 13.92 14.91 -7.18
CA ASP A 220 13.13 15.20 -5.98
C ASP A 220 11.71 15.72 -6.28
N GLN A 221 11.16 15.36 -7.46
CA GLN A 221 9.75 15.61 -7.77
C GLN A 221 8.90 14.49 -7.17
N LEU A 222 7.76 14.86 -6.58
CA LEU A 222 6.85 13.93 -5.94
C LEU A 222 5.76 13.52 -6.91
N HIS A 223 5.40 12.24 -6.90
CA HIS A 223 4.39 11.67 -7.76
C HIS A 223 3.47 10.78 -6.95
N VAL A 224 2.17 11.02 -7.04
CA VAL A 224 1.16 10.30 -6.26
C VAL A 224 0.07 9.79 -7.19
N VAL A 225 -0.24 8.51 -7.05
CA VAL A 225 -1.40 7.87 -7.70
C VAL A 225 -2.33 7.27 -6.67
N TRP A 226 -3.62 7.23 -6.96
CA TRP A 226 -4.63 6.67 -6.06
C TRP A 226 -5.88 6.21 -6.81
N GLU A 227 -6.71 5.40 -6.16
CA GLU A 227 -8.06 5.10 -6.60
C GLU A 227 -9.03 6.20 -6.13
N GLY A 228 -9.93 6.64 -7.00
CA GLY A 228 -10.97 7.64 -6.72
C GLY A 228 -12.37 7.13 -7.04
N GLY A 229 -13.38 7.51 -6.26
CA GLY A 229 -14.78 7.10 -6.52
C GLY A 229 -15.80 7.86 -5.68
N LEU A 230 -17.08 7.65 -5.96
CA LEU A 230 -18.15 8.31 -5.20
C LEU A 230 -18.34 7.62 -3.84
N GLY A 231 -18.01 8.31 -2.75
CA GLY A 231 -18.05 7.72 -1.41
C GLY A 231 -16.89 6.77 -1.13
N GLY A 232 -17.06 5.92 -0.13
CA GLY A 232 -16.09 4.90 0.25
C GLY A 232 -15.61 5.03 1.69
N GLY A 233 -15.67 3.92 2.42
CA GLY A 233 -15.25 3.84 3.81
C GLY A 233 -14.13 2.83 3.94
N LEU A 234 -13.21 3.07 4.89
CA LEU A 234 -12.20 2.08 5.28
C LEU A 234 -11.43 1.55 4.05
N GLY A 235 -10.95 2.48 3.23
CA GLY A 235 -10.08 2.17 2.09
C GLY A 235 -10.72 1.39 0.94
N GLN A 236 -12.04 1.29 0.91
CA GLN A 236 -12.78 0.69 -0.20
C GLN A 236 -13.65 1.74 -0.87
N LEU A 237 -13.74 1.65 -2.20
CA LEU A 237 -14.57 2.53 -3.01
C LEU A 237 -15.64 1.70 -3.73
N PRO A 238 -16.91 2.16 -3.74
CA PRO A 238 -17.92 1.55 -4.57
C PRO A 238 -17.65 1.83 -6.05
N ASP A 239 -18.11 0.94 -6.91
CA ASP A 239 -18.05 1.17 -8.36
C ASP A 239 -19.10 2.22 -8.80
N PRO A 240 -18.80 3.04 -9.83
CA PRO A 240 -17.59 3.02 -10.63
C PRO A 240 -16.39 3.70 -9.95
N THR A 241 -15.21 3.13 -10.16
CA THR A 241 -13.92 3.62 -9.64
C THR A 241 -13.06 4.17 -10.77
N THR A 242 -12.24 5.16 -10.43
CA THR A 242 -11.25 5.79 -11.31
C THR A 242 -9.88 5.66 -10.68
N VAL A 243 -8.83 5.91 -11.46
CA VAL A 243 -7.46 6.04 -10.94
C VAL A 243 -6.90 7.38 -11.35
N LYS A 244 -6.22 8.05 -10.42
CA LYS A 244 -5.82 9.45 -10.54
C LYS A 244 -4.34 9.64 -10.28
N TYR A 245 -3.84 10.78 -10.71
CA TYR A 245 -2.46 11.21 -10.58
C TYR A 245 -2.38 12.68 -10.18
N ALA A 246 -1.44 13.01 -9.28
CA ALA A 246 -0.96 14.36 -9.05
C ALA A 246 0.54 14.37 -8.77
N ALA A 247 1.17 15.52 -9.00
CA ALA A 247 2.58 15.73 -8.79
C ALA A 247 2.86 16.97 -7.96
N SER A 248 4.03 17.00 -7.33
CA SER A 248 4.66 18.21 -6.86
C SER A 248 6.05 18.35 -7.47
N TYR A 249 6.33 19.52 -8.02
CA TYR A 249 7.60 19.83 -8.69
C TYR A 249 8.51 20.73 -7.85
N ASP A 250 8.11 21.02 -6.60
CA ASP A 250 8.76 21.95 -5.68
C ASP A 250 8.90 21.35 -4.27
N GLY A 251 9.07 20.02 -4.18
CA GLY A 251 9.30 19.32 -2.92
C GLY A 251 8.08 19.26 -2.00
N GLY A 252 6.87 19.31 -2.57
CA GLY A 252 5.60 19.19 -1.85
C GLY A 252 5.01 20.51 -1.37
N VAL A 253 5.55 21.66 -1.81
CA VAL A 253 5.02 22.99 -1.47
C VAL A 253 3.73 23.25 -2.23
N THR A 254 3.68 22.91 -3.52
CA THR A 254 2.49 22.99 -4.35
C THR A 254 2.23 21.67 -5.06
N TRP A 255 0.95 21.41 -5.34
CA TRP A 255 0.49 20.20 -6.02
C TRP A 255 -0.29 20.55 -7.28
N THR A 256 -0.09 19.76 -8.34
CA THR A 256 -0.92 19.86 -9.54
C THR A 256 -2.35 19.45 -9.23
N LYS A 257 -3.31 19.92 -10.04
CA LYS A 257 -4.66 19.35 -10.01
C LYS A 257 -4.60 17.85 -10.36
N ALA A 258 -5.40 17.05 -9.65
CA ALA A 258 -5.56 15.64 -9.95
C ALA A 258 -6.04 15.42 -11.40
N THR A 259 -5.41 14.48 -12.10
CA THR A 259 -5.79 14.06 -13.45
C THR A 259 -6.15 12.59 -13.42
N ALA A 260 -7.29 12.21 -13.99
CA ALA A 260 -7.72 10.83 -14.10
C ALA A 260 -7.11 10.15 -15.32
N PHE A 261 -6.71 8.89 -15.18
CA PHE A 261 -6.49 8.03 -16.32
C PHE A 261 -7.86 7.59 -16.86
N SER A 262 -7.99 7.54 -18.18
CA SER A 262 -9.19 7.03 -18.83
C SER A 262 -8.81 5.98 -19.84
N VAL A 263 -9.52 4.87 -19.81
CA VAL A 263 -9.63 3.97 -20.97
C VAL A 263 -11.02 4.18 -21.60
N ILE A 264 -11.28 3.55 -22.74
CA ILE A 264 -12.57 3.56 -23.47
C ILE A 264 -13.80 3.34 -22.54
N GLU A 265 -15.01 3.65 -23.06
CA GLU A 265 -16.31 3.79 -22.35
C GLU A 265 -16.50 3.01 -21.02
N ASN A 266 -16.80 3.78 -19.95
CA ASN A 266 -17.22 3.34 -18.60
C ASN A 266 -16.34 2.30 -17.88
N PRO A 267 -15.03 2.53 -17.71
CA PRO A 267 -14.18 1.58 -17.02
C PRO A 267 -14.24 1.74 -15.50
N ASN A 268 -14.30 0.63 -14.76
CA ASN A 268 -13.91 0.63 -13.35
C ASN A 268 -12.40 0.40 -13.30
N LEU A 269 -11.66 1.42 -12.88
CA LEU A 269 -10.21 1.38 -12.76
C LEU A 269 -9.78 1.23 -11.30
N LYS A 270 -8.92 0.25 -11.02
CA LYS A 270 -8.48 -0.11 -9.67
C LYS A 270 -7.00 -0.50 -9.65
N ASN A 271 -6.47 -0.75 -8.46
CA ASN A 271 -5.15 -1.32 -8.20
C ASN A 271 -3.99 -0.54 -8.87
N ILE A 272 -4.10 0.79 -8.95
CA ILE A 272 -3.06 1.60 -9.56
C ILE A 272 -1.76 1.57 -8.75
N THR A 273 -0.65 1.48 -9.48
CA THR A 273 0.70 1.57 -8.94
C THR A 273 1.58 2.37 -9.89
N LEU A 274 2.71 2.87 -9.39
CA LEU A 274 3.63 3.76 -10.10
C LEU A 274 5.08 3.32 -9.90
N GLY A 275 5.88 3.43 -10.95
CA GLY A 275 7.30 3.06 -10.96
C GLY A 275 8.12 3.93 -11.90
N ILE A 276 9.44 3.82 -11.82
CA ILE A 276 10.40 4.56 -12.66
C ILE A 276 11.26 3.56 -13.42
N ASP A 277 11.27 3.61 -14.75
CA ASP A 277 12.14 2.74 -15.55
C ASP A 277 13.58 3.26 -15.66
N ARG A 278 14.41 2.52 -16.39
CA ARG A 278 15.82 2.87 -16.64
C ARG A 278 16.00 4.21 -17.38
N GLU A 279 15.05 4.60 -18.21
CA GLU A 279 15.02 5.90 -18.90
C GLU A 279 14.53 7.06 -18.03
N LYS A 280 14.24 6.79 -16.74
CA LYS A 280 13.68 7.76 -15.78
C LYS A 280 12.27 8.22 -16.16
N ARG A 281 11.53 7.41 -16.92
CA ARG A 281 10.13 7.64 -17.23
C ARG A 281 9.26 7.11 -16.12
N LEU A 282 8.13 7.78 -15.89
CA LEU A 282 7.10 7.23 -15.01
C LEU A 282 6.31 6.17 -15.77
N VAL A 283 6.04 5.05 -15.12
CA VAL A 283 5.17 3.99 -15.63
C VAL A 283 4.06 3.76 -14.63
N ALA A 284 2.82 4.04 -15.02
CA ALA A 284 1.63 3.75 -14.24
C ALA A 284 1.01 2.46 -14.74
N VAL A 285 0.66 1.55 -13.82
CA VAL A 285 -0.06 0.30 -14.14
C VAL A 285 -1.34 0.25 -13.32
N PHE A 286 -2.45 -0.12 -13.93
CA PHE A 286 -3.75 -0.21 -13.28
C PHE A 286 -4.63 -1.28 -13.92
N TRP A 287 -5.63 -1.74 -13.17
CA TRP A 287 -6.56 -2.77 -13.58
C TRP A 287 -7.84 -2.17 -14.13
N ALA A 288 -8.33 -2.67 -15.28
CA ALA A 288 -9.50 -2.18 -15.97
C ALA A 288 -10.59 -3.25 -16.14
N LEU A 289 -11.78 -2.95 -15.62
CA LEU A 289 -13.00 -3.74 -15.77
C LEU A 289 -13.96 -3.07 -16.77
N PRO A 290 -14.82 -3.84 -17.47
CA PRO A 290 -15.15 -5.26 -17.24
C PRO A 290 -14.21 -6.26 -17.92
N TYR A 291 -13.26 -5.82 -18.74
CA TYR A 291 -12.42 -6.70 -19.57
C TYR A 291 -11.35 -7.47 -18.80
N ASP A 292 -11.11 -7.11 -17.53
CA ASP A 292 -10.12 -7.75 -16.66
C ASP A 292 -8.67 -7.57 -17.16
N TRP A 293 -8.40 -6.43 -17.80
CA TRP A 293 -7.10 -6.10 -18.38
C TRP A 293 -6.23 -5.35 -17.40
N LEU A 294 -4.95 -5.70 -17.34
CA LEU A 294 -3.94 -4.81 -16.80
C LEU A 294 -3.52 -3.84 -17.90
N MET A 295 -3.64 -2.56 -17.60
CA MET A 295 -3.32 -1.45 -18.48
C MET A 295 -2.10 -0.73 -17.94
N TYR A 296 -1.30 -0.16 -18.83
CA TYR A 296 -0.19 0.71 -18.46
C TYR A 296 -0.19 1.99 -19.28
N SER A 297 0.37 3.04 -18.70
CA SER A 297 0.65 4.32 -19.36
C SER A 297 2.00 4.83 -18.91
N THR A 298 2.69 5.55 -19.78
CA THR A 298 4.05 6.04 -19.56
C THR A 298 4.10 7.56 -19.68
N SER A 299 5.02 8.18 -18.94
CA SER A 299 5.29 9.61 -19.04
C SER A 299 6.79 9.89 -19.16
N GLU A 300 7.16 10.64 -20.19
CA GLU A 300 8.53 11.06 -20.48
C GLU A 300 8.89 12.44 -19.90
N ASP A 301 7.90 13.14 -19.34
CA ASP A 301 8.01 14.53 -18.90
C ASP A 301 7.64 14.72 -17.42
N ALA A 302 7.91 13.70 -16.61
CA ALA A 302 7.63 13.64 -15.16
C ALA A 302 6.14 13.85 -14.84
N GLY A 303 5.28 13.18 -15.60
CA GLY A 303 3.83 13.08 -15.42
C GLY A 303 3.05 14.32 -15.84
N ARG A 304 3.66 15.23 -16.62
CA ARG A 304 2.93 16.37 -17.20
C ARG A 304 2.01 15.90 -18.33
N THR A 305 2.46 14.92 -19.09
CA THR A 305 1.66 14.22 -20.10
C THR A 305 1.86 12.71 -19.97
N TRP A 306 0.84 11.97 -20.41
CA TRP A 306 0.79 10.51 -20.34
C TRP A 306 0.45 9.95 -21.71
N SER A 307 1.05 8.83 -22.07
CA SER A 307 0.70 8.09 -23.27
C SER A 307 -0.71 7.49 -23.15
N ALA A 308 -1.36 7.23 -24.28
CA ALA A 308 -2.65 6.52 -24.27
C ALA A 308 -2.47 5.14 -23.61
N PRO A 309 -3.35 4.73 -22.67
CA PRO A 309 -3.18 3.45 -21.99
C PRO A 309 -3.18 2.27 -22.96
N ALA A 310 -2.23 1.36 -22.78
CA ALA A 310 -2.09 0.13 -23.55
C ALA A 310 -2.23 -1.09 -22.63
N GLN A 311 -2.69 -2.22 -23.18
CA GLN A 311 -2.80 -3.47 -22.43
C GLN A 311 -1.42 -4.10 -22.22
N ILE A 312 -1.16 -4.64 -21.03
CA ILE A 312 -0.02 -5.54 -20.79
C ILE A 312 -0.35 -6.92 -21.42
N PRO A 313 0.43 -7.41 -22.40
CA PRO A 313 0.13 -8.67 -23.06
C PRO A 313 0.26 -9.88 -22.13
N GLY A 314 -0.63 -10.87 -22.30
CA GLY A 314 -0.49 -12.18 -21.63
C GLY A 314 -0.76 -12.17 -20.12
N VAL A 315 -1.34 -11.10 -19.58
CA VAL A 315 -1.75 -11.00 -18.18
C VAL A 315 -3.22 -10.58 -18.08
N TRP A 316 -3.89 -11.10 -17.06
CA TRP A 316 -5.28 -10.77 -16.73
C TRP A 316 -5.40 -10.54 -15.24
N GLY A 317 -6.34 -9.69 -14.83
CA GLY A 317 -6.64 -9.48 -13.42
C GLY A 317 -7.40 -10.65 -12.80
N ALA A 318 -7.86 -10.45 -11.56
CA ALA A 318 -8.46 -11.50 -10.75
C ALA A 318 -9.98 -11.66 -10.93
N ALA A 319 -10.67 -10.73 -11.61
CA ALA A 319 -12.13 -10.55 -11.47
C ALA A 319 -12.98 -11.75 -11.89
N ALA A 320 -12.50 -12.57 -12.82
CA ALA A 320 -13.22 -13.77 -13.24
C ALA A 320 -13.22 -14.88 -12.18
N VAL A 321 -12.31 -14.82 -11.21
CA VAL A 321 -12.13 -15.81 -10.14
C VAL A 321 -12.50 -15.21 -8.78
N TYR A 322 -11.96 -14.03 -8.48
CA TYR A 322 -12.14 -13.35 -7.20
C TYR A 322 -12.13 -11.83 -7.38
N LYS A 323 -13.16 -11.17 -6.84
CA LYS A 323 -13.29 -9.71 -6.84
C LYS A 323 -13.15 -9.19 -5.41
N SER A 324 -11.93 -8.84 -5.04
CA SER A 324 -11.66 -8.10 -3.80
C SER A 324 -11.45 -6.62 -4.09
N ASN A 325 -12.01 -5.78 -3.23
CA ASN A 325 -11.71 -4.35 -3.20
C ASN A 325 -10.48 -4.05 -2.35
N LEU A 326 -9.91 -5.04 -1.66
CA LEU A 326 -8.75 -4.87 -0.79
C LEU A 326 -7.44 -4.98 -1.56
N ASP A 327 -7.38 -5.72 -2.66
CA ASP A 327 -6.13 -5.98 -3.39
C ASP A 327 -5.49 -4.72 -4.03
N THR A 328 -4.23 -4.82 -4.47
CA THR A 328 -3.38 -3.72 -4.94
C THR A 328 -2.21 -4.28 -5.73
N TYR A 329 -1.61 -3.48 -6.61
CA TYR A 329 -0.35 -3.84 -7.25
C TYR A 329 0.84 -3.09 -6.63
N SER A 330 2.06 -3.52 -6.94
CA SER A 330 3.30 -2.90 -6.45
C SER A 330 4.38 -2.99 -7.53
N MET A 331 5.19 -1.94 -7.65
CA MET A 331 6.31 -1.92 -8.60
C MET A 331 7.60 -1.45 -7.93
N ALA A 332 8.73 -2.01 -8.37
CA ALA A 332 10.06 -1.54 -7.98
C ALA A 332 11.08 -1.86 -9.07
N SER A 333 12.12 -1.03 -9.18
CA SER A 333 13.12 -1.14 -10.23
C SER A 333 14.40 -1.75 -9.71
N ASP A 334 14.99 -2.68 -10.47
CA ASP A 334 16.32 -3.20 -10.19
C ASP A 334 17.44 -2.21 -10.58
N SER A 335 18.70 -2.57 -10.34
CA SER A 335 19.88 -1.73 -10.59
C SER A 335 20.11 -1.44 -12.08
N ALA A 336 19.55 -2.25 -12.97
CA ALA A 336 19.55 -1.99 -14.41
C ALA A 336 18.34 -1.13 -14.85
N GLY A 337 17.46 -0.77 -13.90
CA GLY A 337 16.23 -0.04 -14.11
C GLY A 337 15.15 -0.85 -14.83
N ASN A 338 15.22 -2.19 -14.82
CA ASN A 338 14.07 -3.00 -15.20
C ASN A 338 13.02 -2.84 -14.12
N LEU A 339 11.78 -2.56 -14.53
CA LEU A 339 10.69 -2.32 -13.60
C LEU A 339 9.90 -3.62 -13.40
N HIS A 340 9.92 -4.14 -12.18
CA HIS A 340 9.22 -5.36 -11.79
C HIS A 340 7.82 -4.99 -11.30
N LEU A 341 6.79 -5.50 -11.97
CA LEU A 341 5.39 -5.41 -11.57
C LEU A 341 4.97 -6.69 -10.87
N VAL A 342 4.66 -6.58 -9.58
CA VAL A 342 4.09 -7.67 -8.80
C VAL A 342 2.60 -7.44 -8.60
N PHE A 343 1.81 -8.45 -8.95
CA PHE A 343 0.36 -8.39 -8.93
C PHE A 343 -0.27 -9.75 -8.65
N VAL A 344 -1.50 -9.74 -8.14
CA VAL A 344 -2.36 -10.93 -8.11
C VAL A 344 -3.18 -10.95 -9.39
N GLY A 345 -3.13 -12.08 -10.10
CA GLY A 345 -3.80 -12.19 -11.40
C GLY A 345 -3.68 -13.57 -12.01
N ARG A 346 -3.82 -13.62 -13.33
CA ARG A 346 -3.95 -14.85 -14.11
C ARG A 346 -3.06 -14.80 -15.34
N LYS A 347 -2.45 -15.95 -15.67
CA LYS A 347 -1.60 -16.14 -16.86
C LYS A 347 -2.39 -16.43 -18.15
N THR A 348 -3.68 -16.74 -18.04
CA THR A 348 -4.59 -16.97 -19.18
C THR A 348 -6.00 -16.50 -18.84
N ILE A 349 -6.78 -16.13 -19.85
CA ILE A 349 -8.18 -15.68 -19.66
C ILE A 349 -9.08 -16.77 -19.06
N ASP A 350 -8.77 -18.05 -19.30
CA ASP A 350 -9.58 -19.19 -18.86
C ASP A 350 -9.17 -19.76 -17.49
N SER A 351 -8.05 -19.28 -16.93
CA SER A 351 -7.55 -19.67 -15.60
C SER A 351 -8.65 -19.56 -14.55
N LYS A 352 -8.80 -20.62 -13.76
CA LYS A 352 -9.79 -20.74 -12.66
C LYS A 352 -9.20 -20.43 -11.28
N THR A 353 -7.92 -20.13 -11.25
CA THR A 353 -7.14 -19.77 -10.06
C THR A 353 -6.53 -18.38 -10.24
N VAL A 354 -6.09 -17.79 -9.13
CA VAL A 354 -5.34 -16.53 -9.10
C VAL A 354 -4.04 -16.75 -8.35
N ASP A 355 -2.95 -16.24 -8.92
CA ASP A 355 -1.59 -16.48 -8.46
C ASP A 355 -0.90 -15.14 -8.18
N VAL A 356 0.21 -15.19 -7.44
CA VAL A 356 1.12 -14.03 -7.32
C VAL A 356 2.09 -14.10 -8.51
N LEU A 357 2.07 -13.06 -9.33
CA LEU A 357 2.79 -13.00 -10.60
C LEU A 357 3.74 -11.79 -10.64
N ASP A 358 4.79 -11.94 -11.44
CA ASP A 358 5.75 -10.90 -11.77
C ASP A 358 5.80 -10.70 -13.29
N ALA A 359 5.79 -9.44 -13.74
CA ALA A 359 6.04 -9.06 -15.13
C ALA A 359 7.03 -7.91 -15.17
N VAL A 360 7.99 -7.95 -16.11
CA VAL A 360 9.11 -7.02 -16.14
C VAL A 360 9.00 -6.09 -17.34
N TRP A 361 9.10 -4.79 -17.11
CA TRP A 361 9.26 -3.78 -18.15
C TRP A 361 10.73 -3.47 -18.37
N ASP A 362 11.22 -3.68 -19.58
CA ASP A 362 12.63 -3.52 -19.96
C ASP A 362 12.99 -2.13 -20.51
N GLY A 363 12.03 -1.20 -20.53
CA GLY A 363 12.14 0.11 -21.20
C GLY A 363 11.42 0.16 -22.55
N GLU A 364 10.98 -0.96 -23.10
CA GLU A 364 10.25 -0.95 -24.39
C GLU A 364 9.03 -1.85 -24.37
N THR A 365 9.14 -3.02 -23.72
CA THR A 365 8.10 -4.04 -23.71
C THR A 365 7.98 -4.72 -22.34
N TRP A 366 6.78 -5.25 -22.09
CA TRP A 366 6.53 -6.12 -20.94
C TRP A 366 6.91 -7.57 -21.28
N SER A 367 7.56 -8.26 -20.33
CA SER A 367 7.80 -9.68 -20.41
C SER A 367 6.51 -10.48 -20.28
N SER A 368 6.53 -11.75 -20.70
CA SER A 368 5.53 -12.73 -20.24
C SER A 368 5.59 -12.84 -18.71
N PRO A 369 4.44 -13.06 -18.03
CA PRO A 369 4.43 -13.16 -16.57
C PRO A 369 5.18 -14.41 -16.10
N THR A 370 5.98 -14.24 -15.05
CA THR A 370 6.54 -15.33 -14.26
C THR A 370 5.70 -15.53 -13.01
N THR A 371 5.71 -16.75 -12.46
CA THR A 371 4.93 -17.08 -11.26
C THR A 371 5.81 -17.07 -10.03
N ILE A 372 5.39 -16.30 -9.03
CA ILE A 372 6.03 -16.23 -7.71
C ILE A 372 5.47 -17.34 -6.81
N ALA A 373 4.14 -17.47 -6.77
CA ALA A 373 3.44 -18.47 -5.97
C ALA A 373 2.11 -18.84 -6.60
N GLU A 374 1.80 -20.14 -6.65
CA GLU A 374 0.56 -20.69 -7.19
C GLU A 374 -0.42 -21.05 -6.07
N TYR A 375 -1.70 -20.83 -6.33
CA TYR A 375 -2.77 -21.17 -5.39
C TYR A 375 -3.92 -21.88 -6.11
N GLU A 376 -4.38 -23.01 -5.56
CA GLU A 376 -5.53 -23.71 -6.15
C GLU A 376 -6.86 -23.10 -5.73
N LYS A 377 -6.96 -22.67 -4.46
CA LYS A 377 -8.23 -22.31 -3.83
C LYS A 377 -8.13 -21.14 -2.88
N ASP A 378 -7.06 -21.11 -2.08
CA ASP A 378 -6.73 -19.94 -1.28
C ASP A 378 -6.48 -18.74 -2.20
N VAL A 379 -6.70 -17.54 -1.68
CA VAL A 379 -6.60 -16.32 -2.48
C VAL A 379 -5.48 -15.43 -1.95
N PRO A 380 -4.42 -15.17 -2.73
CA PRO A 380 -3.43 -14.16 -2.37
C PRO A 380 -4.01 -12.76 -2.58
N GLU A 381 -3.56 -11.81 -1.75
CA GLU A 381 -3.94 -10.41 -1.80
C GLU A 381 -2.78 -9.53 -1.31
N TRP A 382 -2.77 -8.28 -1.73
CA TRP A 382 -1.87 -7.23 -1.24
C TRP A 382 -0.38 -7.50 -1.41
N PRO A 383 0.09 -7.78 -2.63
CA PRO A 383 1.52 -7.88 -2.89
C PRO A 383 2.24 -6.54 -2.68
N ARG A 384 3.42 -6.61 -2.07
CA ARG A 384 4.39 -5.52 -1.94
C ARG A 384 5.77 -6.02 -2.35
N VAL A 385 6.55 -5.18 -3.02
CA VAL A 385 7.88 -5.53 -3.52
C VAL A 385 8.92 -4.52 -3.07
N ALA A 386 10.11 -5.01 -2.70
CA ALA A 386 11.29 -4.20 -2.46
C ALA A 386 12.53 -4.85 -3.12
N ILE A 387 13.40 -4.02 -3.68
CA ILE A 387 14.67 -4.48 -4.25
C ILE A 387 15.79 -4.31 -3.21
N SER A 388 16.60 -5.35 -3.03
CA SER A 388 17.81 -5.31 -2.22
C SER A 388 19.04 -5.63 -3.08
N GLN A 389 20.20 -5.05 -2.72
CA GLN A 389 21.49 -5.33 -3.37
C GLN A 389 21.44 -5.22 -4.91
N GLY A 390 20.64 -4.29 -5.43
CA GLY A 390 20.49 -4.03 -6.87
C GLY A 390 19.73 -5.08 -7.68
N ASN A 391 19.74 -6.36 -7.31
CA ASN A 391 19.17 -7.41 -8.17
C ASN A 391 18.30 -8.44 -7.45
N GLN A 392 18.11 -8.31 -6.15
CA GLN A 392 17.33 -9.22 -5.33
C GLN A 392 15.92 -8.67 -5.17
N ILE A 393 14.92 -9.39 -5.65
CA ILE A 393 13.52 -8.97 -5.63
C ILE A 393 12.86 -9.66 -4.44
N ASN A 394 12.33 -8.89 -3.50
CA ASN A 394 11.75 -9.41 -2.28
C ASN A 394 10.28 -9.06 -2.25
N VAL A 395 9.41 -10.08 -2.14
CA VAL A 395 7.96 -9.91 -2.27
C VAL A 395 7.26 -10.45 -1.04
N VAL A 396 6.31 -9.69 -0.51
CA VAL A 396 5.39 -10.12 0.55
C VAL A 396 3.95 -9.94 0.11
N TRP A 397 3.07 -10.80 0.61
CA TRP A 397 1.62 -10.73 0.39
C TRP A 397 0.93 -11.46 1.54
N PHE A 398 -0.39 -11.34 1.65
CA PHE A 398 -1.15 -12.22 2.53
C PHE A 398 -2.05 -13.16 1.72
N VAL A 399 -2.42 -14.26 2.34
CA VAL A 399 -3.29 -15.27 1.76
C VAL A 399 -4.51 -15.43 2.65
N ARG A 400 -5.68 -15.36 2.03
CA ARG A 400 -6.96 -15.69 2.63
C ARG A 400 -7.29 -17.16 2.36
N ASP A 401 -7.68 -17.87 3.39
CA ASP A 401 -8.01 -19.28 3.29
C ASP A 401 -9.37 -19.52 2.58
N GLU A 402 -9.46 -20.62 1.81
CA GLU A 402 -10.66 -21.03 1.06
C GLU A 402 -11.94 -20.93 1.89
N ALA A 403 -11.89 -21.35 3.15
CA ALA A 403 -13.07 -21.47 4.01
C ALA A 403 -13.71 -20.12 4.36
N HIS A 404 -13.01 -19.00 4.20
CA HIS A 404 -13.46 -17.67 4.61
C HIS A 404 -13.32 -16.60 3.52
N ILE A 405 -13.29 -17.00 2.25
CA ILE A 405 -13.19 -16.09 1.09
C ILE A 405 -14.29 -15.00 1.12
N TRP A 406 -15.46 -15.33 1.66
CA TRP A 406 -16.64 -14.46 1.72
C TRP A 406 -16.98 -13.95 3.14
N GLU A 407 -16.13 -14.25 4.13
CA GLU A 407 -16.34 -13.90 5.54
C GLU A 407 -15.06 -13.28 6.13
N SER A 408 -14.73 -12.05 5.73
CA SER A 408 -13.49 -11.35 6.15
C SER A 408 -13.27 -11.30 7.65
N ASP A 409 -14.33 -11.14 8.44
CA ASP A 409 -14.25 -11.10 9.91
C ASP A 409 -13.85 -12.44 10.55
N LYS A 410 -13.97 -13.53 9.80
CA LYS A 410 -13.54 -14.88 10.18
C LYS A 410 -12.31 -15.34 9.40
N GLY A 411 -11.84 -14.52 8.46
CA GLY A 411 -10.72 -14.80 7.57
C GLY A 411 -9.45 -15.08 8.36
N ARG A 412 -8.81 -16.22 8.10
CA ARG A 412 -7.51 -16.53 8.70
C ARG A 412 -6.43 -16.15 7.71
N TYR A 413 -5.88 -14.97 7.90
CA TYR A 413 -4.87 -14.42 7.01
C TYR A 413 -3.48 -14.87 7.40
N ARG A 414 -2.69 -15.26 6.39
CA ARG A 414 -1.29 -15.61 6.57
C ARG A 414 -0.39 -14.76 5.69
N VAL A 415 0.65 -14.18 6.27
CA VAL A 415 1.68 -13.44 5.52
C VAL A 415 2.70 -14.41 4.96
N TRP A 416 3.03 -14.23 3.68
CA TRP A 416 3.99 -15.00 2.93
C TRP A 416 5.08 -14.11 2.37
N TYR A 417 6.20 -14.72 2.03
CA TYR A 417 7.37 -14.10 1.45
C TYR A 417 7.96 -14.99 0.36
N ALA A 418 8.44 -14.37 -0.72
CA ALA A 418 9.31 -15.00 -1.70
C ALA A 418 10.44 -14.05 -2.11
N ARG A 419 11.55 -14.65 -2.52
CA ARG A 419 12.71 -13.93 -3.05
C ARG A 419 13.00 -14.40 -4.47
N GLY A 420 13.24 -13.46 -5.36
CA GLY A 420 13.70 -13.67 -6.73
C GLY A 420 15.05 -13.03 -6.96
N VAL A 421 15.76 -13.51 -7.98
CA VAL A 421 17.01 -12.90 -8.46
C VAL A 421 16.82 -12.50 -9.91
N SER A 422 16.99 -11.21 -10.21
CA SER A 422 16.99 -10.68 -11.57
C SER A 422 18.35 -10.87 -12.25
N ALA A 423 18.38 -10.66 -13.57
CA ALA A 423 19.62 -10.65 -14.34
C ALA A 423 20.46 -9.36 -14.15
N ALA A 424 19.96 -8.38 -13.39
CA ALA A 424 20.68 -7.13 -13.13
C ALA A 424 21.94 -7.36 -12.28
N ALA A 425 22.86 -6.39 -12.31
CA ALA A 425 24.08 -6.46 -11.54
C ALA A 425 23.78 -6.36 -10.04
N SER A 426 24.37 -7.25 -9.24
CA SER A 426 24.31 -7.13 -7.78
C SER A 426 25.18 -5.97 -7.31
N GLU A 427 24.65 -5.20 -6.37
CA GLU A 427 25.36 -4.12 -5.69
C GLU A 427 25.89 -4.59 -4.33
N PRO A 428 27.13 -4.19 -3.95
CA PRO A 428 27.70 -4.59 -2.68
C PRO A 428 26.90 -3.99 -1.51
N PRO A 429 26.70 -4.74 -0.40
CA PRO A 429 26.18 -4.21 0.84
C PRO A 429 26.94 -2.96 1.31
N GLN A 430 26.21 -1.91 1.68
CA GLN A 430 26.76 -0.72 2.31
C GLN A 430 26.66 -0.81 3.83
N THR A 431 27.59 -0.14 4.52
CA THR A 431 27.54 -0.03 5.98
C THR A 431 26.47 0.96 6.39
N ILE A 432 25.59 0.55 7.29
CA ILE A 432 24.57 1.43 7.85
C ILE A 432 25.14 2.14 9.07
N PRO A 433 24.86 3.44 9.27
CA PRO A 433 25.26 4.15 10.47
C PRO A 433 24.85 3.39 11.73
N THR A 434 25.78 3.28 12.68
CA THR A 434 25.48 2.74 14.01
C THR A 434 25.25 3.94 14.93
N PHE A 435 24.12 3.96 15.64
CA PHE A 435 23.94 4.92 16.71
C PHE A 435 24.81 4.49 17.88
N THR A 436 25.82 5.28 18.22
CA THR A 436 26.45 5.15 19.54
C THR A 436 25.39 5.56 20.56
N PRO A 437 24.94 4.67 21.46
CA PRO A 437 24.07 5.11 22.54
C PRO A 437 24.81 6.23 23.27
N ALA A 438 24.17 7.40 23.40
CA ALA A 438 24.67 8.42 24.31
C ALA A 438 24.82 7.74 25.69
N PRO A 439 25.93 7.94 26.41
CA PRO A 439 26.07 7.38 27.74
C PRO A 439 24.84 7.77 28.54
N THR A 440 24.12 6.78 29.07
CA THR A 440 23.05 7.03 30.03
C THR A 440 23.63 7.99 31.06
N PRO A 441 23.05 9.19 31.27
CA PRO A 441 23.54 10.09 32.30
C PRO A 441 23.57 9.27 33.58
N THR A 442 24.78 9.03 34.08
CA THR A 442 24.94 8.44 35.39
C THR A 442 24.33 9.48 36.30
N LEU A 443 23.19 9.15 36.92
CA LEU A 443 22.68 9.93 38.02
C LEU A 443 23.81 9.96 39.05
N GLU A 444 24.58 11.04 39.06
CA GLU A 444 25.39 11.38 40.21
C GLU A 444 24.38 11.55 41.34
N ILE A 445 24.29 10.52 42.19
CA ILE A 445 23.66 10.64 43.49
C ILE A 445 24.54 11.61 44.25
N SER A 446 24.27 12.91 44.09
CA SER A 446 24.72 13.90 45.04
C SER A 446 24.05 13.53 46.36
N LEU A 447 24.86 13.16 47.35
CA LEU A 447 24.38 12.98 48.70
C LEU A 447 23.64 14.26 49.10
N PRO A 448 22.40 14.19 49.62
CA PRO A 448 21.66 15.38 49.98
C PRO A 448 22.45 16.16 51.02
N VAL A 449 22.78 17.41 50.70
CA VAL A 449 23.20 18.39 51.71
C VAL A 449 22.06 18.51 52.71
N ALA A 450 22.37 18.34 53.99
CA ALA A 450 21.40 18.41 55.07
C ALA A 450 20.62 19.74 55.00
N SER A 451 19.35 19.65 54.59
CA SER A 451 18.39 20.75 54.66
C SER A 451 17.82 20.79 56.09
N PRO A 452 17.54 21.98 56.66
CA PRO A 452 17.00 22.08 58.00
C PRO A 452 15.62 21.40 58.08
N GLU A 453 15.43 20.68 59.18
CA GLU A 453 14.22 19.94 59.52
C GLU A 453 12.99 20.85 59.52
N VAL A 454 12.10 20.66 58.54
CA VAL A 454 10.77 21.29 58.55
C VAL A 454 9.80 20.33 59.20
N THR A 455 9.26 20.73 60.35
CA THR A 455 8.20 20.03 61.07
C THR A 455 6.96 19.87 60.17
N PRO A 456 6.39 18.66 60.00
CA PRO A 456 5.23 18.47 59.15
C PRO A 456 4.02 19.15 59.78
N THR A 457 3.39 20.07 59.04
CA THR A 457 2.05 20.57 59.36
C THR A 457 1.05 19.66 58.67
N GLU A 458 0.16 19.03 59.44
CA GLU A 458 -0.96 18.25 58.91
C GLU A 458 -1.83 19.13 58.01
N VAL A 459 -1.89 18.80 56.71
CA VAL A 459 -2.87 19.35 55.79
C VAL A 459 -3.96 18.30 55.60
N SER A 460 -5.11 18.51 56.24
CA SER A 460 -6.30 17.69 56.02
C SER A 460 -6.92 18.06 54.66
N PHE A 461 -7.01 17.09 53.75
CA PHE A 461 -7.78 17.25 52.50
C PHE A 461 -9.25 16.89 52.77
N PRO A 462 -10.23 17.79 52.58
CA PRO A 462 -11.62 17.39 52.54
C PRO A 462 -11.89 16.63 51.23
N LEU A 463 -12.26 15.36 51.36
CA LEU A 463 -12.88 14.57 50.28
C LEU A 463 -14.19 15.26 49.87
N ASN A 464 -14.22 15.82 48.67
CA ASN A 464 -15.44 16.31 48.05
C ASN A 464 -15.74 15.48 46.80
N PRO A 465 -16.75 14.58 46.83
CA PRO A 465 -17.17 13.83 45.67
C PRO A 465 -18.26 14.61 44.93
N THR A 466 -17.91 15.32 43.86
CA THR A 466 -18.92 15.81 42.90
C THR A 466 -18.32 15.92 41.49
N LEU A 467 -18.14 14.77 40.84
CA LEU A 467 -18.18 14.72 39.38
C LEU A 467 -19.66 14.83 38.97
N ARG A 468 -20.06 16.02 38.54
CA ARG A 468 -21.33 16.21 37.84
C ARG A 468 -21.22 15.57 36.46
N ALA A 469 -22.02 14.53 36.25
CA ALA A 469 -22.41 14.11 34.92
C ALA A 469 -23.16 15.27 34.25
N THR A 470 -22.62 15.78 33.14
CA THR A 470 -23.43 16.54 32.17
C THR A 470 -23.70 15.63 31.00
N GLU A 471 -25.00 15.39 30.82
CA GLU A 471 -25.64 14.61 29.77
C GLU A 471 -25.41 15.20 28.36
N SER A 472 -25.56 14.31 27.38
CA SER A 472 -25.87 14.55 25.96
C SER A 472 -24.71 14.87 24.99
N ALA A 473 -23.83 13.89 24.80
CA ALA A 473 -23.30 13.62 23.45
C ALA A 473 -24.17 12.49 22.83
N PRO A 474 -24.72 12.64 21.62
CA PRO A 474 -25.44 11.55 20.96
C PRO A 474 -24.48 10.36 20.77
N GLY A 475 -24.92 9.18 21.21
CA GLY A 475 -24.11 7.98 21.34
C GLY A 475 -23.38 7.59 20.06
N GLY A 476 -22.05 7.67 20.09
CA GLY A 476 -21.13 7.14 19.08
C GLY A 476 -20.86 5.65 19.23
N ASN A 477 -21.88 4.85 19.54
CA ASN A 477 -21.79 3.39 19.44
C ASN A 477 -22.39 2.95 18.12
N VAL A 478 -21.66 3.20 17.04
CA VAL A 478 -21.86 2.46 15.79
C VAL A 478 -20.55 1.73 15.52
N LEU A 479 -20.52 0.47 15.95
CA LEU A 479 -19.56 -0.50 15.45
C LEU A 479 -19.81 -0.60 13.94
N TYR A 480 -18.78 -0.34 13.14
CA TYR A 480 -18.82 -0.57 11.71
C TYR A 480 -17.95 -1.79 11.40
N SER A 481 -18.58 -2.96 11.34
CA SER A 481 -18.06 -4.11 10.58
C SER A 481 -18.44 -3.96 9.10
N GLU A 482 -17.75 -4.66 8.21
CA GLU A 482 -18.07 -4.68 6.77
C GLU A 482 -19.52 -5.15 6.50
N GLN A 483 -20.14 -5.90 7.44
CA GLN A 483 -21.53 -6.35 7.36
C GLN A 483 -22.56 -5.33 7.87
N ASP A 484 -22.17 -4.38 8.71
CA ASP A 484 -23.10 -3.37 9.27
C ASP A 484 -23.63 -2.43 8.18
N TYR A 485 -22.89 -2.26 7.08
CA TYR A 485 -23.33 -1.53 5.89
C TYR A 485 -24.51 -2.20 5.18
N LEU A 486 -24.57 -3.54 5.13
CA LEU A 486 -25.73 -4.25 4.57
C LEU A 486 -26.97 -4.06 5.45
N GLY A 487 -26.79 -3.96 6.77
CA GLY A 487 -27.85 -3.64 7.71
C GLY A 487 -28.40 -2.22 7.54
N VAL A 488 -27.53 -1.23 7.28
CA VAL A 488 -27.91 0.17 7.02
C VAL A 488 -28.61 0.30 5.66
N VAL A 489 -28.09 -0.33 4.61
CA VAL A 489 -28.73 -0.36 3.27
C VAL A 489 -30.09 -1.07 3.34
N GLY A 490 -30.19 -2.20 4.04
CA GLY A 490 -31.45 -2.90 4.26
C GLY A 490 -32.50 -2.00 4.91
N LYS A 491 -32.12 -1.30 5.99
CA LYS A 491 -33.01 -0.35 6.69
C LYS A 491 -33.39 0.87 5.82
N ALA A 492 -32.50 1.35 4.97
CA ALA A 492 -32.76 2.47 4.07
C ALA A 492 -33.74 2.13 2.93
N VAL A 493 -33.80 0.87 2.50
CA VAL A 493 -34.67 0.42 1.39
C VAL A 493 -36.08 0.03 1.86
N VAL A 494 -36.27 -0.33 3.14
CA VAL A 494 -37.58 -0.72 3.71
C VAL A 494 -38.70 0.30 3.46
N PRO A 495 -38.52 1.63 3.68
CA PRO A 495 -39.59 2.60 3.45
C PRO A 495 -40.06 2.64 1.99
N SER A 496 -39.12 2.54 1.05
CA SER A 496 -39.39 2.53 -0.40
C SER A 496 -40.15 1.29 -0.84
N VAL A 497 -39.81 0.12 -0.28
CA VAL A 497 -40.52 -1.14 -0.55
C VAL A 497 -41.93 -1.12 0.03
N ILE A 498 -42.12 -0.62 1.26
CA ILE A 498 -43.44 -0.48 1.88
C ILE A 498 -44.30 0.49 1.07
N PHE A 499 -43.74 1.60 0.60
CA PHE A 499 -44.45 2.56 -0.24
C PHE A 499 -44.91 1.93 -1.56
N LEU A 500 -44.03 1.21 -2.27
CA LEU A 500 -44.37 0.50 -3.50
C LEU A 500 -45.44 -0.58 -3.27
N ALA A 501 -45.33 -1.36 -2.20
CA ALA A 501 -46.33 -2.35 -1.82
C ALA A 501 -47.70 -1.70 -1.52
N GLY A 502 -47.70 -0.55 -0.84
CA GLY A 502 -48.91 0.24 -0.59
C GLY A 502 -49.56 0.76 -1.87
N VAL A 503 -48.76 1.26 -2.82
CA VAL A 503 -49.25 1.71 -4.13
C VAL A 503 -49.87 0.54 -4.92
N VAL A 504 -49.21 -0.61 -4.94
CA VAL A 504 -49.73 -1.82 -5.61
C VAL A 504 -51.02 -2.31 -4.96
N LEU A 505 -51.09 -2.31 -3.62
CA LEU A 505 -52.29 -2.71 -2.88
C LEU A 505 -53.48 -1.77 -3.16
N ILE A 506 -53.25 -0.46 -3.19
CA ILE A 506 -54.28 0.53 -3.52
C ILE A 506 -54.73 0.37 -4.98
N ALA A 507 -53.81 0.12 -5.90
CA ALA A 507 -54.13 -0.14 -7.30
C ALA A 507 -54.96 -1.43 -7.48
N PHE A 508 -54.68 -2.45 -6.67
CA PHE A 508 -55.44 -3.71 -6.67
C PHE A 508 -56.85 -3.55 -6.07
N LEU A 509 -56.96 -2.78 -4.99
CA LEU A 509 -58.25 -2.51 -4.33
C LEU A 509 -59.15 -1.56 -5.13
N ARG A 510 -58.61 -0.71 -6.00
CA ARG A 510 -59.38 0.14 -6.93
C ARG A 510 -59.83 -0.57 -8.21
N ARG A 511 -59.32 -1.77 -8.49
CA ARG A 511 -59.71 -2.60 -9.65
C ARG A 511 -60.78 -3.66 -9.31
N ARG A 512 -61.13 -3.81 -8.04
CA ARG A 512 -62.37 -4.45 -7.59
C ARG A 512 -63.43 -3.39 -7.38
#